data_AF-A0A7W1TUR2-F1
#
_entry.id   AF-A0A7W1TUR2-F1
#
_cell.length_a   1.000
_cell.length_b   1.000
_cell.length_c   1.000
_cell.angle_alpha   90.00
_cell.angle_beta   90.00
_cell.angle_gamma   90.00
#
_symmetry.space_group_name_H-M   'P 1'
#
loop_
_entity.id
_entity.type
_entity.pdbx_description
1 polymer ?
#
loop_
_entity_poly.entity_id
_entity_poly.type
_entity_poly.pdbx_seq_one_letter_code
_entity_poly.pdbx_strand_id
1 'polypeptide(L)'
;MRSPRSLAFAAAGVGAALIGRAIARRRRAMDFAGKVVVITGGSRGLGLVLARAFARQGARLALIAEHEQPLARALTELAGAGAEVQAIACD
;
A
#
# COMPACT_ATOMS: atom_id res chain seq x y z
N MET A 1 -44.23 -19.42 -17.72
CA MET A 1 -44.08 -20.32 -16.55
C MET A 1 -42.58 -20.55 -16.29
N ARG A 2 -41.92 -19.75 -15.45
CA ARG A 2 -40.48 -19.90 -15.12
C ARG A 2 -40.33 -20.97 -14.04
N SER A 3 -39.54 -22.01 -14.30
CA SER A 3 -39.45 -23.18 -13.42
C SER A 3 -38.61 -22.87 -12.15
N PRO A 4 -38.90 -23.51 -11.01
CA PRO A 4 -38.17 -23.28 -9.75
C PRO A 4 -36.66 -23.57 -9.87
N ARG A 5 -36.25 -24.35 -10.87
CA ARG A 5 -34.84 -24.66 -11.15
C ARG A 5 -34.05 -23.46 -11.67
N SER A 6 -34.64 -22.55 -12.47
CA SER A 6 -33.92 -21.38 -12.99
C SER A 6 -33.57 -20.35 -11.90
N LEU A 7 -34.38 -20.29 -10.83
CA LEU A 7 -34.10 -19.42 -9.69
C LEU A 7 -32.90 -19.92 -8.87
N ALA A 8 -32.78 -21.25 -8.71
CA ALA A 8 -31.67 -21.89 -8.02
C ALA A 8 -30.33 -21.71 -8.77
N PHE A 9 -30.32 -21.85 -10.11
CA PHE A 9 -29.12 -21.60 -10.92
C PHE A 9 -28.69 -20.12 -10.89
N ALA A 10 -29.65 -19.18 -10.90
CA ALA A 10 -29.35 -17.75 -10.77
C ALA A 10 -28.73 -17.43 -9.39
N ALA A 11 -29.28 -18.00 -8.31
CA ALA A 11 -28.75 -17.82 -6.96
C ALA A 11 -27.32 -18.39 -6.82
N ALA A 12 -27.05 -19.58 -7.37
CA ALA A 12 -25.72 -20.19 -7.37
C ALA A 12 -24.70 -19.37 -8.17
N GLY A 13 -25.08 -18.83 -9.33
CA GLY A 13 -24.23 -17.96 -10.15
C GLY A 13 -23.86 -16.65 -9.44
N VAL A 14 -24.81 -16.01 -8.75
CA VAL A 14 -24.54 -14.81 -7.94
C VAL A 14 -23.61 -15.14 -6.77
N GLY A 15 -23.87 -16.24 -6.06
CA GLY A 15 -23.01 -16.70 -4.97
C GLY A 15 -21.56 -16.94 -5.40
N ALA A 16 -21.36 -17.67 -6.50
CA ALA A 16 -20.04 -17.92 -7.08
C ALA A 16 -19.33 -16.63 -7.51
N ALA A 17 -20.06 -15.68 -8.10
CA ALA A 17 -19.51 -14.38 -8.50
C ALA A 17 -19.10 -13.51 -7.30
N LEU A 18 -19.87 -13.51 -6.21
CA LEU A 18 -19.54 -12.78 -4.98
C LEU A 18 -18.30 -13.36 -4.29
N ILE A 19 -18.23 -14.69 -4.18
CA ILE A 19 -17.06 -15.39 -3.62
C ILE A 19 -15.83 -15.16 -4.52
N GLY A 20 -15.97 -15.35 -5.83
CA GLY A 20 -14.91 -15.10 -6.81
C GLY A 20 -14.38 -13.66 -6.74
N ARG A 21 -15.27 -12.67 -6.62
CA ARG A 21 -14.89 -11.26 -6.44
C ARG A 21 -14.19 -11.01 -5.09
N ALA A 22 -14.60 -11.66 -4.01
CA ALA A 22 -13.93 -11.52 -2.72
C ALA A 22 -12.50 -12.08 -2.76
N ILE A 23 -12.31 -13.25 -3.37
CA ILE A 23 -10.99 -13.88 -3.52
C ILE A 23 -10.10 -13.06 -4.46
N ALA A 24 -10.63 -12.59 -5.59
CA ALA A 24 -9.89 -11.75 -6.53
C ALA A 24 -9.47 -10.41 -5.91
N ARG A 25 -10.30 -9.81 -5.04
CA ARG A 25 -9.94 -8.59 -4.29
C ARG A 25 -8.78 -8.82 -3.34
N ARG A 26 -8.72 -9.96 -2.63
CA ARG A 26 -7.59 -10.29 -1.75
C ARG A 26 -6.27 -10.47 -2.52
N ARG A 27 -6.33 -11.02 -3.73
CA ARG A 27 -5.15 -11.16 -4.60
C ARG A 27 -4.59 -9.84 -5.13
N ARG A 28 -5.33 -8.73 -5.02
CA ARG A 28 -4.86 -7.41 -5.45
C ARG A 28 -4.09 -6.64 -4.37
N ALA A 29 -4.05 -7.13 -3.13
CA ALA A 29 -3.22 -6.52 -2.11
C ALA A 29 -1.75 -6.83 -2.44
N MET A 30 -0.98 -5.78 -2.71
CA MET A 30 0.46 -5.89 -2.96
C MET A 30 1.18 -6.05 -1.61
N ASP A 31 2.09 -7.01 -1.54
CA ASP A 31 2.99 -7.16 -0.40
C ASP A 31 4.23 -6.28 -0.60
N PHE A 32 4.51 -5.43 0.39
CA PHE A 32 5.62 -4.50 0.38
C PHE A 32 6.78 -4.93 1.27
N ALA A 33 6.67 -6.06 1.98
CA ALA A 33 7.72 -6.58 2.82
C ALA A 33 9.00 -6.84 2.00
N GLY A 34 10.11 -6.22 2.41
CA GLY A 34 11.42 -6.32 1.74
C GLY A 34 11.50 -5.63 0.38
N LYS A 35 10.43 -4.96 -0.09
CA LYS A 35 10.43 -4.19 -1.34
C LYS A 35 10.98 -2.79 -1.11
N VAL A 36 11.57 -2.20 -2.14
CA VAL A 36 12.01 -0.81 -2.12
C VAL A 36 10.90 0.09 -2.65
N VAL A 37 10.53 1.13 -1.90
CA VAL A 37 9.54 2.15 -2.27
C VAL A 37 10.21 3.51 -2.33
N VAL A 38 10.15 4.14 -3.50
CA VAL A 38 10.66 5.51 -3.73
C VAL A 38 9.51 6.49 -3.57
N ILE A 39 9.70 7.53 -2.75
CA ILE A 39 8.67 8.53 -2.46
C ILE A 39 9.25 9.92 -2.73
N THR A 40 8.75 10.58 -3.77
CA THR A 40 9.00 12.00 -4.02
C THR A 40 8.12 12.85 -3.12
N GLY A 41 8.64 13.99 -2.65
CA GLY A 41 7.98 14.78 -1.60
C GLY A 41 7.87 14.05 -0.25
N GLY A 42 8.76 13.08 0.01
CA GLY A 42 8.66 12.18 1.17
C GLY A 42 8.96 12.82 2.53
N SER A 43 9.38 14.08 2.58
CA SER A 43 9.81 14.76 3.81
C SER A 43 8.67 15.35 4.64
N ARG A 44 7.46 15.50 4.08
CA ARG A 44 6.30 16.11 4.76
C ARG A 44 4.97 15.71 4.11
N GLY A 45 3.86 16.17 4.70
CA GLY A 45 2.51 16.03 4.12
C GLY A 45 2.13 14.57 3.84
N LEU A 46 1.45 14.35 2.70
CA LEU A 46 1.01 13.01 2.29
C LEU A 46 2.18 12.06 2.03
N GLY A 47 3.31 12.54 1.49
CA GLY A 47 4.49 11.73 1.22
C GLY A 47 5.02 11.07 2.50
N LEU A 48 5.12 11.83 3.59
CA LEU A 48 5.53 11.30 4.90
C LEU A 48 4.49 10.34 5.50
N VAL A 49 3.20 10.59 5.31
CA VAL A 49 2.13 9.66 5.73
C VAL A 49 2.25 8.32 5.01
N LEU A 50 2.49 8.34 3.69
CA LEU A 50 2.71 7.14 2.90
C LEU A 50 4.00 6.42 3.31
N ALA A 51 5.09 7.16 3.56
CA ALA A 51 6.34 6.59 4.04
C ALA A 51 6.14 5.79 5.34
N ARG A 52 5.43 6.35 6.32
CA ARG A 52 5.06 5.65 7.56
C ARG A 52 4.21 4.41 7.30
N ALA A 53 3.28 4.47 6.35
CA ALA A 53 2.43 3.34 6.01
C ALA A 53 3.24 2.19 5.38
N PHE A 54 4.14 2.49 4.45
CA PHE A 54 5.00 1.50 3.82
C PHE A 54 6.07 0.94 4.77
N ALA A 55 6.65 1.79 5.64
CA ALA A 55 7.54 1.34 6.71
C ALA A 55 6.89 0.27 7.60
N ARG A 56 5.64 0.50 8.04
CA ARG A 56 4.87 -0.48 8.83
C ARG A 56 4.58 -1.79 8.10
N GLN A 57 4.64 -1.79 6.77
CA GLN A 57 4.49 -2.99 5.94
C GLN A 57 5.83 -3.69 5.66
N GLY A 58 6.93 -3.22 6.26
CA GLY A 58 8.27 -3.81 6.08
C GLY A 58 8.96 -3.41 4.78
N ALA A 59 8.53 -2.31 4.16
CA ALA A 59 9.20 -1.76 2.99
C ALA A 59 10.51 -1.05 3.37
N ARG A 60 11.47 -1.08 2.45
CA ARG A 60 12.68 -0.26 2.44
C ARG A 60 12.36 1.03 1.69
N LEU A 61 12.78 2.18 2.19
CA LEU A 61 12.32 3.48 1.70
C LEU A 61 13.46 4.31 1.11
N ALA A 62 13.17 5.01 0.01
CA ALA A 62 13.98 6.11 -0.48
C ALA A 62 13.11 7.37 -0.54
N LEU A 63 13.42 8.36 0.29
CA LEU A 63 12.70 9.64 0.36
C LEU A 63 13.44 10.69 -0.44
N ILE A 64 12.73 11.33 -1.37
CA ILE A 64 13.27 12.39 -2.22
C ILE A 64 12.53 13.69 -1.90
N ALA A 65 13.24 14.77 -1.57
CA ALA A 65 12.67 16.10 -1.39
C ALA A 65 13.73 17.20 -1.52
N GLU A 66 13.29 18.42 -1.85
CA GLU A 66 14.16 19.59 -2.03
C GLU A 66 14.87 20.06 -0.74
N HIS A 67 14.17 20.08 0.39
CA HIS A 67 14.70 20.66 1.63
C HIS A 67 15.30 19.61 2.56
N GLU A 68 16.57 19.79 2.91
CA GLU A 68 17.33 18.88 3.77
C GLU A 68 16.78 18.77 5.20
N GLN A 69 16.38 19.89 5.81
CA GLN A 69 15.97 19.89 7.22
C GLN A 69 14.71 19.03 7.47
N PRO A 70 13.61 19.19 6.71
CA PRO A 70 12.45 18.30 6.82
C PRO A 70 12.80 16.85 6.47
N LEU A 71 13.69 16.64 5.50
CA LEU A 71 14.09 15.31 5.05
C LEU A 71 14.89 14.56 6.13
N ALA A 72 15.81 15.24 6.81
CA ALA A 72 16.56 14.69 7.95
C ALA A 72 15.64 14.35 9.13
N ARG A 73 14.62 15.18 9.40
CA ARG A 73 13.61 14.86 10.43
C ARG A 73 12.82 13.60 10.08
N ALA A 74 12.38 13.46 8.83
CA ALA A 74 11.67 12.28 8.36
C ALA A 74 12.56 11.02 8.42
N LEU A 75 13.83 11.13 8.05
CA LEU A 75 14.80 10.04 8.16
C LEU A 75 14.93 9.56 9.62
N THR A 76 15.21 10.48 10.55
CA THR A 76 15.37 10.15 11.98
C THR A 76 14.10 9.52 12.55
N GLU A 77 12.93 10.06 12.19
CA GLU A 77 11.64 9.52 12.64
C GLU A 77 11.43 8.07 12.19
N LEU A 78 11.61 7.81 10.89
CA LEU A 78 11.35 6.49 10.30
C LEU A 78 12.41 5.46 10.71
N ALA A 79 13.69 5.85 10.73
CA ALA A 79 14.78 5.01 11.21
C ALA A 79 14.62 4.67 12.70
N GLY A 80 14.21 5.65 13.53
CA GLY A 80 13.90 5.44 14.94
C GLY A 80 12.72 4.49 15.18
N ALA A 81 11.81 4.37 14.20
CA ALA A 81 10.73 3.38 14.20
C ALA A 81 11.15 2.01 13.63
N GLY A 82 12.43 1.81 13.31
CA GLY A 82 12.98 0.55 12.79
C GLY A 82 12.85 0.36 11.27
N ALA A 83 12.47 1.40 10.52
CA ALA A 83 12.41 1.33 9.06
C ALA A 83 13.82 1.40 8.45
N GLU A 84 14.06 0.63 7.38
CA GLU A 84 15.22 0.82 6.53
C GLU A 84 14.92 1.95 5.55
N VAL A 85 15.55 3.11 5.71
CA VAL A 85 15.22 4.32 4.95
C VAL A 85 16.48 5.09 4.56
N GLN A 86 16.48 5.62 3.34
CA GLN A 86 17.45 6.61 2.88
C GLN A 86 16.75 7.92 2.50
N ALA A 87 17.44 9.03 2.73
CA ALA A 87 17.00 10.37 2.41
C ALA A 87 17.93 10.96 1.34
N ILE A 88 17.34 11.44 0.24
CA ILE A 88 18.06 12.00 -0.90
C ILE A 88 17.51 13.40 -1.16
N ALA A 89 18.34 14.42 -1.01
CA ALA A 89 18.00 15.77 -1.44
C ALA A 89 18.11 15.85 -2.96
N CYS A 90 17.07 16.39 -3.61
CA CYS A 90 17.02 16.55 -5.07
C CYS A 90 16.17 17.77 -5.43
N ASP A 91 16.59 18.52 -6.44
CA ASP A 91 15.96 19.72 -6.99
C ASP A 91 14.89 19.43 -8.05
#